data_AF-A0A7W5ZUD4-F1
#
_entry.id   AF-A0A7W5ZUD4-F1
#
_cell.length_a   1.000
_cell.length_b   1.000
_cell.length_c   1.000
_cell.angle_alpha   90.00
_cell.angle_beta   90.00
_cell.angle_gamma   90.00
#
_symmetry.space_group_name_H-M   'P 1'
#
loop_
_entity.id
_entity.type
_entity.pdbx_description
1 polymer ?
#
loop_
_entity_poly.entity_id
_entity_poly.type
_entity_poly.pdbx_seq_one_letter_code
_entity_poly.pdbx_strand_id
1 'polypeptide(L)'
;MEGVYLAVRHSFNHADTIIAYAVVIEWDDTAAVLSFVTRDDFTGPALQQGRVSFSTRTGHSYLLTNDFGRFELTVLGRPIEDGRLLGLCTTAFMHQRRPTPASSAIALMPVSLHVEDLPTCGPVNVGGAAFADYSEWLRSAERDGFARVVGSSLPQLLNSAGN
;
A
#
# COMPACT_ATOMS: atom_id res chain seq x y z
N MET A 1 14.71 -6.78 -2.71
CA MET A 1 13.53 -5.92 -2.93
C MET A 1 13.17 -5.83 -4.41
N GLU A 2 14.11 -6.06 -5.34
CA GLU A 2 13.71 -6.39 -6.71
C GLU A 2 12.75 -7.58 -6.75
N GLY A 3 11.84 -7.57 -7.73
CA GLY A 3 10.84 -8.62 -7.92
C GLY A 3 9.44 -8.08 -8.23
N VAL A 4 8.51 -9.02 -8.41
CA VAL A 4 7.09 -8.74 -8.64
C VAL A 4 6.32 -8.99 -7.35
N TYR A 5 5.48 -8.04 -6.97
CA TYR A 5 4.69 -8.07 -5.75
C TYR A 5 3.22 -7.89 -6.09
N LEU A 6 2.36 -8.57 -5.35
CA LEU A 6 0.97 -8.17 -5.20
C LEU A 6 0.91 -7.10 -4.10
N ALA A 7 0.51 -5.89 -4.47
CA ALA A 7 0.15 -4.85 -3.51
C ALA A 7 -1.36 -4.91 -3.22
N VAL A 8 -1.72 -4.88 -1.94
CA VAL A 8 -3.12 -4.77 -1.49
C VAL A 8 -3.26 -3.58 -0.55
N ARG A 9 -4.37 -2.84 -0.67
CA ARG A 9 -4.75 -1.73 0.23
C ARG A 9 -6.26 -1.56 0.26
N HIS A 10 -6.79 -0.87 1.26
CA HIS A 10 -8.20 -0.48 1.24
C HIS A 10 -8.48 0.47 0.06
N SER A 11 -9.67 0.33 -0.53
CA SER A 11 -10.19 1.33 -1.46
C SER A 11 -10.46 2.63 -0.72
N PHE A 12 -10.11 3.76 -1.34
CA PHE A 12 -10.42 5.09 -0.77
C PHE A 12 -11.89 5.48 -0.98
N ASN A 13 -12.61 4.80 -1.88
CA ASN A 13 -13.98 5.14 -2.26
C ASN A 13 -15.04 4.15 -1.76
N HIS A 14 -14.64 2.91 -1.42
CA HIS A 14 -15.55 1.82 -1.09
C HIS A 14 -15.04 1.08 0.14
N ALA A 15 -15.71 1.26 1.28
CA ALA A 15 -15.30 0.68 2.56
C ALA A 15 -15.21 -0.86 2.53
N ASP A 16 -16.05 -1.50 1.71
CA ASP A 16 -16.16 -2.96 1.60
C ASP A 16 -15.31 -3.54 0.46
N THR A 17 -14.31 -2.78 -0.01
CA THR A 17 -13.47 -3.17 -1.16
C THR A 17 -11.98 -2.98 -0.83
N ILE A 18 -11.22 -4.03 -1.11
CA ILE A 18 -9.75 -4.00 -1.18
C ILE A 18 -9.35 -3.84 -2.63
N ILE A 19 -8.33 -3.03 -2.90
CA ILE A 19 -7.74 -2.90 -4.23
C ILE A 19 -6.43 -3.68 -4.23
N ALA A 20 -6.34 -4.66 -5.12
CA ALA A 20 -5.16 -5.49 -5.35
C ALA A 20 -4.56 -5.17 -6.73
N TYR A 21 -3.25 -5.00 -6.83
CA TYR A 21 -2.57 -4.64 -8.08
C TYR A 21 -1.12 -5.09 -8.06
N ALA A 22 -0.48 -5.17 -9.23
CA ALA A 22 0.91 -5.59 -9.32
C ALA A 22 1.85 -4.39 -9.13
N VAL A 23 2.94 -4.62 -8.40
CA VAL A 23 4.09 -3.72 -8.28
C VAL A 23 5.32 -4.47 -8.73
N VAL A 24 6.02 -3.94 -9.73
CA VAL A 24 7.27 -4.51 -10.24
C VAL A 24 8.40 -3.58 -9.85
N ILE A 25 9.40 -4.10 -9.15
CA ILE A 25 10.57 -3.36 -8.68
C ILE A 25 11.81 -3.91 -9.38
N GLU A 26 12.55 -3.04 -10.06
CA GLU A 26 13.70 -3.40 -10.89
C GLU A 26 14.79 -2.33 -10.80
N TRP A 27 16.04 -2.74 -11.00
CA TRP A 27 17.16 -1.82 -11.14
C TRP A 27 17.11 -1.07 -12.48
N ASP A 28 17.16 0.26 -12.42
CA ASP A 28 17.34 1.12 -13.59
C ASP A 28 18.83 1.39 -13.78
N ASP A 29 19.45 0.71 -14.75
CA ASP A 29 20.87 0.88 -15.09
C ASP A 29 21.21 2.29 -15.54
N THR A 30 20.28 3.00 -16.18
CA THR A 30 20.53 4.35 -16.71
C THR A 30 20.63 5.36 -15.58
N ALA A 31 19.74 5.25 -14.59
CA ALA A 31 19.70 6.15 -13.45
C ALA A 31 20.50 5.66 -12.24
N ALA A 32 20.98 4.42 -12.26
CA ALA A 32 21.65 3.73 -11.15
C ALA A 32 20.83 3.79 -9.84
N VAL A 33 19.53 3.53 -9.94
CA VAL A 33 18.59 3.50 -8.81
C VAL A 33 17.60 2.35 -8.96
N LEU A 34 16.99 1.93 -7.86
CA LEU A 34 15.82 1.07 -7.94
C LEU A 34 14.60 1.89 -8.36
N SER A 35 13.86 1.37 -9.33
CA SER A 35 12.62 1.93 -9.85
C SER A 35 11.48 0.95 -9.63
N PHE A 36 10.24 1.44 -9.76
CA PHE A 36 9.09 0.55 -9.77
C PHE A 36 8.05 1.03 -10.78
N VAL A 37 7.22 0.08 -11.22
CA VAL A 37 5.97 0.36 -11.93
C VAL A 37 4.80 -0.35 -11.25
N THR A 38 3.60 0.22 -11.38
CA THR A 38 2.36 -0.45 -10.98
C THR A 38 1.55 -0.84 -12.21
N ARG A 39 0.77 -1.92 -12.11
CA ARG A 39 -0.09 -2.46 -13.17
C ARG A 39 -1.39 -3.00 -12.56
N ASP A 40 -2.49 -2.96 -13.31
CA ASP A 40 -3.78 -3.50 -12.83
C ASP A 40 -3.71 -5.01 -12.56
N ASP A 41 -2.88 -5.74 -13.30
CA ASP A 41 -2.56 -7.16 -13.09
C ASP A 41 -1.08 -7.45 -13.43
N PHE A 42 -0.63 -8.70 -13.29
CA PHE A 42 0.77 -9.07 -13.49
C PHE A 42 1.29 -8.93 -14.94
N THR A 43 0.38 -8.88 -15.92
CA THR A 43 0.66 -8.85 -17.36
C THR A 43 0.29 -7.52 -18.02
N GLY A 44 -0.45 -6.67 -17.33
CA GLY A 44 -0.97 -5.40 -17.84
C GLY A 44 0.11 -4.34 -18.09
N PRO A 45 -0.25 -3.25 -18.79
CA PRO A 45 0.65 -2.13 -19.01
C PRO A 45 0.94 -1.36 -17.71
N ALA A 46 2.06 -0.64 -17.68
CA ALA A 46 2.39 0.25 -16.57
C ALA A 46 1.39 1.40 -16.48
N LEU A 47 0.83 1.61 -15.29
CA LEU A 47 -0.14 2.68 -14.97
C LEU A 47 0.50 3.84 -14.23
N GLN A 48 1.55 3.53 -13.48
CA GLN A 48 2.30 4.46 -12.67
C GLN A 48 3.73 3.95 -12.57
N GLN A 49 4.66 4.88 -12.41
CA GLN A 49 6.06 4.59 -12.20
C GLN A 49 6.63 5.46 -11.08
N GLY A 50 7.77 5.06 -10.54
CA GLY A 50 8.41 5.81 -9.48
C GLY A 50 9.77 5.25 -9.12
N ARG A 51 10.34 5.79 -8.04
CA ARG A 51 11.64 5.40 -7.51
C ARG A 51 11.49 4.71 -6.16
N VAL A 52 12.42 3.80 -5.89
CA VAL A 52 12.56 3.13 -4.61
C VAL A 52 13.79 3.65 -3.89
N SER A 53 13.67 3.95 -2.61
CA SER A 53 14.80 4.28 -1.74
C SER A 53 14.74 3.49 -0.44
N PHE A 54 15.89 3.36 0.22
CA PHE A 54 16.06 2.52 1.42
C PHE A 54 16.78 3.30 2.50
N SER A 55 16.29 3.21 3.73
CA SER A 55 16.99 3.74 4.89
C SER A 55 17.80 2.63 5.56
N THR A 56 19.13 2.70 5.48
CA THR A 56 20.02 1.80 6.23
C THR A 56 19.86 1.94 7.75
N ARG A 57 19.45 3.13 8.21
CA ARG A 57 19.25 3.43 9.63
C ARG A 57 17.97 2.80 10.20
N THR A 58 16.86 2.91 9.47
CA THR A 58 15.55 2.46 9.98
C THR A 58 15.11 1.12 9.39
N GLY A 59 15.75 0.67 8.31
CA GLY A 59 15.34 -0.51 7.55
C GLY A 59 14.07 -0.34 6.73
N HIS A 60 13.53 0.89 6.62
CA HIS A 60 12.36 1.17 5.80
C HIS A 60 12.73 1.35 4.34
N SER A 61 11.78 0.97 3.49
CA SER A 61 11.80 1.25 2.06
C SER A 61 10.72 2.26 1.71
N TYR A 62 10.98 3.10 0.71
CA TYR A 62 10.06 4.15 0.26
C TYR A 62 9.86 4.01 -1.24
N LEU A 63 8.61 3.82 -1.67
CA LEU A 63 8.20 3.90 -3.06
C LEU A 63 7.55 5.26 -3.28
N LEU A 64 8.17 6.07 -4.12
CA LEU A 64 7.70 7.41 -4.45
C LEU A 64 7.37 7.52 -5.93
N THR A 65 6.11 7.80 -6.23
CA THR A 65 5.71 8.33 -7.53
C THR A 65 5.62 9.85 -7.43
N ASN A 66 6.23 10.52 -8.41
CA ASN A 66 6.05 11.94 -8.66
C ASN A 66 6.05 12.15 -10.17
N ASP A 67 4.91 11.88 -10.81
CA ASP A 67 4.75 11.93 -12.27
C ASP A 67 3.41 12.55 -12.64
N PHE A 68 3.38 13.43 -13.65
CA PHE A 68 2.20 14.18 -14.11
C PHE A 68 1.33 14.81 -13.00
N GLY A 69 1.95 15.28 -11.91
CA GLY A 69 1.23 15.87 -10.77
C GLY A 69 0.54 14.85 -9.85
N ARG A 70 0.69 13.55 -10.12
CA ARG A 70 0.34 12.48 -9.18
C ARG A 70 1.50 12.25 -8.23
N PHE A 71 1.21 12.37 -6.94
CA PHE A 71 2.17 12.13 -5.87
C PHE A 71 1.63 11.01 -4.97
N GLU A 72 2.37 9.92 -4.88
CA GLU A 72 2.07 8.80 -3.98
C GLU A 72 3.33 8.37 -3.26
N LEU A 73 3.24 8.26 -1.94
CA LEU A 73 4.31 7.76 -1.08
C LEU A 73 3.83 6.50 -0.37
N THR A 74 4.52 5.40 -0.62
CA THR A 74 4.38 4.16 0.15
C THR A 74 5.62 3.97 1.00
N VAL A 75 5.43 3.88 2.32
CA VAL A 75 6.48 3.61 3.31
C VAL A 75 6.29 2.18 3.80
N LEU A 76 7.33 1.35 3.66
CA LEU A 76 7.30 -0.06 4.03
C LEU A 76 8.34 -0.33 5.10
N GLY A 77 7.99 -1.16 6.08
CA GLY A 77 8.93 -1.71 7.04
C GLY A 77 9.85 -2.76 6.42
N ARG A 78 10.60 -3.46 7.28
CA ARG A 78 11.37 -4.63 6.86
C ARG A 78 10.43 -5.78 6.45
N PRO A 79 10.87 -6.69 5.56
CA PRO A 79 10.13 -7.92 5.30
C PRO A 79 9.86 -8.68 6.60
N ILE A 80 8.64 -9.20 6.75
CA ILE A 80 8.30 -10.13 7.83
C ILE A 80 8.72 -11.56 7.45
N GLU A 81 8.45 -12.54 8.32
CA GLU A 81 8.93 -13.93 8.16
C GLU A 81 8.55 -14.57 6.82
N ASP A 82 7.33 -14.34 6.34
CA ASP A 82 6.87 -14.83 5.03
C ASP A 82 7.21 -13.89 3.85
N GLY A 83 8.11 -12.94 4.07
CA GLY A 83 8.61 -12.03 3.04
C GLY A 83 7.67 -10.88 2.69
N ARG A 84 6.46 -10.79 3.24
CA ARG A 84 5.58 -9.62 3.01
C ARG A 84 6.22 -8.34 3.54
N LEU A 85 6.02 -7.26 2.80
CA LEU A 85 6.35 -5.90 3.20
C LEU A 85 5.06 -5.19 3.64
N LEU A 86 4.98 -4.78 4.90
CA LEU A 86 3.82 -4.08 5.46
C LEU A 86 4.14 -2.60 5.67
N GLY A 87 3.14 -1.73 5.54
CA GLY A 87 3.33 -0.31 5.76
C GLY A 87 2.12 0.57 5.47
N LEU A 88 2.37 1.82 5.10
CA LEU A 88 1.37 2.84 4.84
C LEU A 88 1.56 3.44 3.44
N CYS A 89 0.47 3.59 2.70
CA CYS A 89 0.41 4.32 1.44
C CYS A 89 -0.38 5.61 1.65
N THR A 90 0.15 6.74 1.17
CA THR A 90 -0.50 8.06 1.18
C THR A 90 -0.49 8.66 -0.21
N THR A 91 -1.66 9.13 -0.67
CA THR A 91 -1.83 9.76 -1.99
C THR A 91 -3.00 10.74 -1.98
N ALA A 92 -3.10 11.57 -3.02
CA ALA A 92 -4.30 12.36 -3.27
C ALA A 92 -5.28 11.52 -4.09
N PHE A 93 -6.52 11.38 -3.60
CA PHE A 93 -7.61 10.77 -4.35
C PHE A 93 -8.74 11.78 -4.58
N MET A 94 -9.57 11.54 -5.59
CA MET A 94 -10.74 12.38 -5.86
C MET A 94 -11.90 11.92 -4.97
N HIS A 95 -12.11 12.62 -3.86
CA HIS A 95 -13.34 12.48 -3.07
C HIS A 95 -14.37 13.46 -3.61
N GLN A 96 -15.42 12.94 -4.25
CA GLN A 96 -16.39 13.76 -4.98
C GLN A 96 -15.65 14.65 -6.01
N ARG A 97 -15.76 15.97 -5.93
CA ARG A 97 -15.11 16.93 -6.84
C ARG A 97 -13.89 17.62 -6.23
N ARG A 98 -13.28 17.06 -5.18
CA ARG A 98 -12.13 17.66 -4.49
C ARG A 98 -10.99 16.64 -4.32
N PRO A 99 -9.75 17.00 -4.72
CA PRO A 99 -8.57 16.24 -4.33
C PRO A 99 -8.46 16.22 -2.80
N THR A 100 -8.46 15.02 -2.23
CA THR A 100 -8.40 14.79 -0.79
C THR A 100 -7.21 13.88 -0.50
N PRO A 101 -6.30 14.26 0.40
CA PRO A 101 -5.27 13.34 0.88
C PRO A 101 -5.93 12.17 1.61
N ALA A 102 -5.52 10.94 1.26
CA ALA A 102 -5.89 9.75 1.99
C ALA A 102 -4.68 8.89 2.27
N SER A 103 -4.78 8.13 3.36
CA SER A 103 -3.80 7.12 3.72
C SER A 103 -4.50 5.80 3.99
N SER A 104 -3.85 4.70 3.65
CA SER A 104 -4.31 3.34 3.93
C SER A 104 -3.12 2.50 4.33
N ALA A 105 -3.34 1.52 5.22
CA ALA A 105 -2.44 0.38 5.31
C ALA A 105 -2.25 -0.25 3.92
N ILE A 106 -1.05 -0.77 3.67
CA ILE A 106 -0.68 -1.47 2.43
C ILE A 106 0.20 -2.67 2.77
N ALA A 107 0.00 -3.76 2.03
CA ALA A 107 0.85 -4.94 2.10
C ALA A 107 1.33 -5.32 0.70
N LEU A 108 2.61 -5.65 0.57
CA LEU A 108 3.23 -6.16 -0.65
C LEU A 108 3.66 -7.61 -0.42
N MET A 109 3.06 -8.53 -1.16
CA MET A 109 3.41 -9.96 -1.12
C MET A 109 4.25 -10.34 -2.33
N PRO A 110 5.46 -10.91 -2.15
CA PRO A 110 6.27 -11.39 -3.27
C PRO A 110 5.54 -12.50 -4.03
N VAL A 111 5.34 -12.31 -5.34
CA VAL A 111 4.64 -13.29 -6.20
C VAL A 111 5.46 -14.57 -6.36
N SER A 112 6.78 -14.49 -6.22
CA SER A 112 7.68 -15.65 -6.28
C SER A 112 7.41 -16.70 -5.20
N LEU A 113 6.63 -16.37 -4.16
CA LEU A 113 6.22 -17.31 -3.12
C LEU A 113 4.89 -18.04 -3.46
N HIS A 114 4.23 -17.66 -4.56
CA HIS A 114 2.89 -18.11 -4.95
C HIS A 114 2.83 -18.50 -6.45
N VAL A 115 3.86 -19.20 -6.95
CA VAL A 115 4.00 -19.49 -8.39
C VAL A 115 2.95 -20.47 -8.90
N GLU A 116 2.43 -21.35 -8.04
CA GLU A 116 1.43 -22.38 -8.42
C GLU A 116 -0.01 -21.85 -8.41
N ASP A 117 -0.29 -20.80 -7.63
CA ASP A 117 -1.60 -20.16 -7.53
C ASP A 117 -1.42 -18.65 -7.46
N LEU A 118 -1.39 -18.02 -8.64
CA LEU A 118 -1.15 -16.58 -8.73
C LEU A 118 -2.29 -15.83 -8.04
N PRO A 119 -1.96 -14.89 -7.14
CA PRO A 119 -2.97 -14.24 -6.34
C PRO A 119 -3.78 -13.25 -7.19
N THR A 120 -5.03 -13.00 -6.80
CA THR A 120 -5.96 -12.20 -7.61
C THR A 120 -5.66 -10.70 -7.53
N CYS A 121 -5.59 -10.03 -8.68
CA CYS A 121 -5.57 -8.58 -8.81
C CYS A 121 -6.97 -7.99 -9.11
N GLY A 122 -7.10 -6.68 -8.98
CA GLY A 122 -8.34 -5.92 -9.15
C GLY A 122 -9.09 -5.64 -7.85
N PRO A 123 -10.33 -5.15 -7.95
CA PRO A 123 -11.20 -4.94 -6.79
C PRO A 123 -11.62 -6.28 -6.16
N VAL A 124 -11.38 -6.43 -4.86
CA VAL A 124 -11.78 -7.59 -4.05
C VAL A 124 -12.81 -7.13 -3.01
N ASN A 125 -14.06 -7.51 -3.21
CA ASN A 125 -15.17 -7.13 -2.33
C ASN A 125 -15.35 -8.13 -1.17
N VAL A 126 -16.01 -7.69 -0.10
CA VAL A 126 -16.46 -8.57 1.00
C VAL A 126 -17.16 -9.82 0.44
N GLY A 127 -16.75 -11.00 0.90
CA GLY A 127 -17.25 -12.29 0.43
C GLY A 127 -16.52 -12.88 -0.78
N GLY A 128 -15.61 -12.13 -1.41
CA GLY A 128 -14.70 -12.68 -2.43
C GLY A 128 -13.66 -13.62 -1.81
N ALA A 129 -13.17 -14.58 -2.61
CA ALA A 129 -12.27 -15.65 -2.15
C ALA A 129 -11.00 -15.12 -1.44
N ALA A 130 -10.37 -14.07 -1.99
CA ALA A 130 -9.15 -13.49 -1.43
C ALA A 130 -9.40 -12.42 -0.34
N PHE A 131 -10.66 -12.05 -0.08
CA PHE A 131 -10.96 -10.91 0.80
C PHE A 131 -10.48 -11.14 2.23
N ALA A 132 -10.67 -12.35 2.76
CA ALA A 132 -10.30 -12.70 4.12
C ALA A 132 -8.79 -12.55 4.34
N ASP A 133 -7.99 -13.13 3.43
CA ASP A 133 -6.53 -13.09 3.53
C ASP A 133 -5.98 -11.68 3.36
N TYR A 134 -6.44 -10.96 2.33
CA TYR A 134 -5.98 -9.58 2.09
C TYR A 134 -6.38 -8.65 3.23
N SER A 135 -7.58 -8.81 3.79
CA SER A 135 -8.02 -8.01 4.93
C SER A 135 -7.17 -8.29 6.17
N GLU A 136 -6.77 -9.55 6.39
CA GLU A 136 -5.89 -9.89 7.51
C GLU A 136 -4.48 -9.29 7.34
N TRP A 137 -3.92 -9.26 6.13
CA TRP A 137 -2.63 -8.62 5.89
C TRP A 137 -2.67 -7.10 6.15
N LEU A 138 -3.78 -6.45 5.83
CA LEU A 138 -3.96 -5.02 6.11
C LEU A 138 -4.14 -4.77 7.61
N ARG A 139 -4.91 -5.62 8.30
CA ARG A 139 -5.08 -5.53 9.75
C ARG A 139 -3.79 -5.81 10.50
N SER A 140 -2.97 -6.75 10.04
CA SER A 140 -1.67 -7.04 10.66
C SER A 140 -0.72 -5.85 10.54
N ALA A 141 -0.74 -5.12 9.42
CA ALA A 141 0.06 -3.90 9.28
C ALA A 141 -0.26 -2.87 10.38
N GLU A 142 -1.53 -2.69 10.73
CA GLU A 142 -1.95 -1.78 11.80
C GLU A 142 -1.69 -2.35 13.19
N ARG A 143 -2.09 -3.60 13.42
CA ARG A 143 -1.95 -4.31 14.70
C ARG A 143 -0.50 -4.41 15.15
N ASP A 144 0.39 -4.73 14.22
CA ASP A 144 1.79 -5.02 14.50
C ASP A 144 2.68 -3.76 14.36
N GLY A 145 2.06 -2.59 14.12
CA GLY A 145 2.72 -1.28 14.19
C GLY A 145 3.49 -0.85 12.94
N PHE A 146 3.28 -1.52 11.80
CA PHE A 146 3.84 -1.11 10.50
C PHE A 146 3.11 0.11 9.91
N ALA A 147 1.84 0.29 10.27
CA ALA A 147 1.03 1.45 9.94
C ALA A 147 0.35 1.98 11.20
N ARG A 148 0.35 3.29 11.38
CA ARG A 148 -0.40 3.94 12.46
C ARG A 148 -1.01 5.23 11.96
N VAL A 149 -2.33 5.27 11.89
CA VAL A 149 -3.10 6.50 11.65
C VAL A 149 -3.43 7.10 13.01
N VAL A 150 -2.85 8.26 13.31
CA VAL A 150 -3.06 8.93 14.61
C VAL A 150 -4.23 9.89 14.50
N GLY A 151 -5.33 9.56 15.17
CA GLY A 151 -6.40 10.48 15.59
C GLY A 151 -7.27 11.11 14.50
N SER A 152 -8.58 10.83 14.55
CA SER A 152 -9.60 11.80 14.11
C SER A 152 -10.50 12.27 15.26
N SER A 153 -10.40 11.68 16.45
CA SER A 153 -11.08 12.13 17.66
C SER A 153 -10.14 12.96 18.53
N LEU A 154 -10.37 14.27 18.58
CA LEU A 154 -10.02 15.03 19.78
C LEU A 154 -10.70 14.33 20.97
N PRO A 155 -10.03 14.18 22.13
CA PRO A 155 -10.72 13.74 23.32
C PRO A 155 -11.91 14.68 23.52
N GLN A 156 -13.12 14.13 23.62
CA GLN A 156 -14.26 14.88 24.15
C GLN A 156 -13.86 15.25 25.59
N LEU A 157 -13.32 16.46 25.76
CA LEU A 157 -13.19 17.07 27.07
C LEU A 157 -14.61 17.16 27.61
N LEU A 158 -14.93 16.27 28.54
CA LEU A 158 -16.19 16.22 29.24
C LEU A 158 -16.53 17.62 29.74
N ASN A 159 -17.66 18.17 29.28
CA ASN A 159 -18.32 19.28 29.95
C ASN A 159 -18.79 18.80 31.33
N SER A 160 -17.88 18.77 32.29
CA SER A 160 -18.20 18.79 33.72
C SER A 160 -17.96 20.20 34.24
N ALA A 161 -18.80 21.13 33.82
CA ALA A 161 -18.96 22.43 34.44
C ALA A 161 -20.39 22.90 34.20
N GLY A 162 -21.26 22.66 35.18
CA GLY A 162 -22.67 23.03 35.13
C GLY A 162 -23.45 22.36 36.25
N ASN A 163 -23.07 22.72 37.49
CA ASN A 163 -23.94 22.64 38.67
C ASN A 163 -25.23 23.43 38.43
#